data_AF-A0A4U0WS33-F1
#
_entry.id   AF-A0A4U0WS33-F1
#
_cell.length_a   1.000
_cell.length_b   1.000
_cell.length_c   1.000
_cell.angle_alpha   90.00
_cell.angle_beta   90.00
_cell.angle_gamma   90.00
#
_symmetry.space_group_name_H-M   'P 1'
#
loop_
_entity.id
_entity.type
_entity.pdbx_description
1 polymer ?
#
loop_
_entity_poly.entity_id
_entity_poly.type
_entity_poly.pdbx_seq_one_letter_code
_entity_poly.pdbx_strand_id
1 'polypeptide(L)'
;VLLASGLVQQHGERFWIVSALVGAGYGAVFSLVPILISVIWGVENFGTNWGIVAMVPALGATVWGVVYSAVYQWAAERGAGRGGDGALEGVTMVEDVLCYGKDCYAPTFWAMAVCVWIACGLWMWAWRGPGGWHRRGIAV
;
A
#
# COMPACT_ATOMS: atom_id res chain seq x y z
N VAL A 1 -0.49 -7.58 -4.79
CA VAL A 1 -0.50 -8.50 -5.97
C VAL A 1 -1.71 -9.43 -5.96
N LEU A 2 -1.87 -10.33 -4.97
CA LEU A 2 -2.98 -11.31 -4.93
C LEU A 2 -4.38 -10.66 -5.00
N LEU A 3 -4.59 -9.58 -4.24
CA LEU A 3 -5.85 -8.83 -4.31
C LEU A 3 -6.01 -8.16 -5.68
N ALA A 4 -4.97 -7.45 -6.14
CA ALA A 4 -4.96 -6.72 -7.42
C ALA A 4 -5.19 -7.60 -8.67
N SER A 5 -4.85 -8.89 -8.62
CA SER A 5 -5.10 -9.80 -9.73
C SER A 5 -6.56 -10.25 -9.85
N GLY A 6 -7.40 -9.98 -8.86
CA GLY A 6 -8.82 -10.36 -8.85
C GLY A 6 -9.07 -11.84 -8.53
N LEU A 7 -8.05 -12.62 -8.19
CA LEU A 7 -8.18 -14.06 -7.88
C LEU A 7 -9.06 -14.36 -6.64
N VAL A 8 -9.19 -13.37 -5.77
CA VAL A 8 -10.01 -13.43 -4.54
C VAL A 8 -11.37 -12.78 -4.75
N GLN A 9 -11.60 -12.10 -5.88
CA GLN A 9 -12.87 -11.43 -6.15
C GLN A 9 -13.98 -12.47 -6.29
N GLN A 10 -15.13 -12.21 -5.65
CA GLN A 10 -16.28 -13.13 -5.55
C GLN A 10 -15.98 -14.46 -4.82
N HIS A 11 -14.81 -14.59 -4.19
CA HIS A 11 -14.36 -15.78 -3.46
C HIS A 11 -13.95 -15.40 -2.03
N GLY A 12 -14.94 -15.06 -1.19
CA GLY A 12 -14.71 -14.59 0.18
C GLY A 12 -13.97 -15.60 1.06
N GLU A 13 -14.09 -16.89 0.77
CA GLU A 13 -13.40 -17.98 1.45
C GLU A 13 -11.87 -17.96 1.26
N ARG A 14 -11.37 -17.21 0.27
CA ARG A 14 -9.92 -17.04 0.03
C ARG A 14 -9.38 -15.76 0.65
N PHE A 15 -10.25 -14.90 1.18
CA PHE A 15 -9.87 -13.58 1.69
C PHE A 15 -8.93 -13.65 2.90
N TRP A 16 -8.99 -14.73 3.69
CA TRP A 16 -8.06 -14.95 4.80
C TRP A 16 -6.59 -14.94 4.35
N ILE A 17 -6.29 -15.36 3.11
CA ILE A 17 -4.92 -15.35 2.57
C ILE A 17 -4.43 -13.91 2.48
N VAL A 18 -5.27 -13.00 1.96
CA VAL A 18 -4.95 -11.57 1.87
C VAL A 18 -4.73 -10.99 3.26
N SER A 19 -5.67 -11.23 4.18
CA SER A 19 -5.58 -10.72 5.56
C SER A 19 -4.34 -11.24 6.30
N ALA A 20 -4.05 -12.53 6.18
CA ALA A 20 -2.87 -13.15 6.80
C ALA A 20 -1.57 -12.58 6.23
N LEU A 21 -1.47 -12.40 4.91
CA LEU A 21 -0.29 -11.80 4.28
C LEU A 21 -0.09 -10.34 4.70
N VAL A 22 -1.17 -9.55 4.77
CA VAL A 22 -1.11 -8.16 5.25
C VAL A 22 -0.67 -8.11 6.71
N GLY A 23 -1.26 -8.94 7.58
CA GLY A 23 -0.91 -9.02 8.99
C GLY A 23 0.54 -9.46 9.21
N ALA A 24 1.00 -10.49 8.49
CA ALA A 24 2.38 -10.97 8.56
C ALA A 24 3.38 -9.89 8.08
N GLY A 25 3.09 -9.23 6.96
CA GLY A 25 3.92 -8.15 6.43
C GLY A 25 4.00 -6.95 7.38
N TYR A 26 2.86 -6.51 7.92
CA TYR A 26 2.80 -5.43 8.89
C TYR A 26 3.59 -5.78 10.17
N GLY A 27 3.37 -6.98 10.73
CA GLY A 27 4.09 -7.43 11.93
C GLY A 27 5.60 -7.54 11.71
N ALA A 28 6.02 -8.04 10.55
CA ALA A 28 7.44 -8.11 10.19
C ALA A 28 8.07 -6.71 10.12
N VAL A 29 7.42 -5.76 9.44
CA VAL A 29 7.93 -4.38 9.33
C VAL A 29 7.96 -3.70 10.70
N PHE A 30 6.90 -3.81 11.50
CA PHE A 30 6.83 -3.18 12.82
C PHE A 30 7.89 -3.73 13.79
N SER A 31 8.31 -4.98 13.62
CA SER A 31 9.37 -5.59 14.43
C SER A 31 10.76 -5.27 13.90
N LEU A 32 10.97 -5.31 12.58
CA LEU A 32 12.29 -5.11 11.97
C LEU A 32 12.73 -3.65 11.99
N VAL A 33 11.83 -2.69 11.71
CA VAL A 33 12.20 -1.27 11.64
C VAL A 33 12.86 -0.74 12.93
N PRO A 34 12.34 -0.97 14.14
CA PRO A 34 13.03 -0.52 15.35
C PRO A 34 14.38 -1.22 15.56
N ILE A 35 14.51 -2.51 15.20
CA ILE A 35 15.80 -3.22 15.26
C ILE A 35 16.81 -2.57 14.30
N LEU A 36 16.38 -2.24 13.09
CA LEU A 36 17.22 -1.60 12.09
C LEU A 36 17.67 -0.21 12.54
N ILE A 37 16.76 0.55 13.16
CA ILE A 37 17.09 1.89 13.66
C ILE A 37 18.16 1.82 14.75
N SER A 38 18.05 0.88 15.68
CA SER A 38 19.02 0.73 16.76
C SER A 38 20.39 0.27 16.25
N VAL A 39 20.42 -0.60 15.23
CA VAL A 39 21.67 -1.11 14.64
C VAL A 39 22.38 -0.05 13.77
N ILE A 40 21.63 0.76 13.00
CA ILE A 40 22.20 1.74 12.07
C ILE A 40 22.56 3.05 12.77
N TRP A 41 21.66 3.57 13.62
CA TRP A 41 21.80 4.89 14.25
C TRP A 41 22.09 4.84 15.75
N GLY A 42 22.19 3.65 16.34
CA GLY A 42 22.43 3.48 17.77
C GLY A 42 21.20 3.72 18.64
N VAL A 43 21.33 3.40 19.93
CA VAL A 43 20.22 3.50 20.90
C VAL A 43 20.12 4.87 21.58
N GLU A 44 21.17 5.69 21.51
CA GLU A 44 21.29 6.98 22.21
C GLU A 44 20.23 7.99 21.76
N ASN A 45 19.89 7.99 20.47
CA ASN A 45 18.86 8.85 19.88
C ASN A 45 17.70 8.03 19.30
N PHE A 46 17.48 6.81 19.83
CA PHE A 46 16.51 5.86 19.29
C PHE A 46 15.10 6.45 19.20
N GLY A 47 14.64 7.09 20.28
CA GLY A 47 13.28 7.63 20.36
C GLY A 47 12.97 8.65 19.26
N THR A 48 13.91 9.55 18.96
CA THR A 48 13.76 10.54 17.89
C THR A 48 13.77 9.89 16.52
N ASN A 49 14.72 8.97 16.27
CA ASN A 49 14.84 8.30 14.98
C ASN A 49 13.63 7.40 14.69
N TRP A 50 13.20 6.61 15.68
CA TRP A 50 11.98 5.82 15.61
C TRP A 50 10.75 6.69 15.45
N GLY A 51 10.64 7.78 16.21
CA GLY A 51 9.52 8.71 16.13
C GLY A 51 9.33 9.26 14.71
N ILE A 52 10.41 9.70 14.06
CA ILE A 52 10.35 10.19 12.68
C ILE A 52 9.89 9.09 11.72
N VAL A 53 10.48 7.89 11.82
CA VAL A 53 10.14 6.77 10.92
C VAL A 53 8.72 6.25 11.15
N ALA A 54 8.24 6.25 12.39
CA ALA A 54 6.91 5.82 12.77
C ALA A 54 5.79 6.75 12.27
N MET A 55 6.11 7.96 11.83
CA MET A 55 5.16 8.88 11.18
C MET A 55 4.96 8.58 9.68
N VAL A 56 5.90 7.87 9.04
CA VAL A 56 5.83 7.54 7.61
C VAL A 56 4.57 6.73 7.24
N PRO A 57 4.11 5.73 8.02
CA PRO A 57 2.85 5.04 7.75
C PRO A 57 1.63 5.96 7.66
N ALA A 58 1.55 7.01 8.49
CA ALA A 58 0.44 7.96 8.46
C ALA A 58 0.43 8.78 7.15
N LEU A 59 1.61 9.22 6.71
CA LEU A 59 1.77 9.89 5.42
C LEU A 59 1.42 8.95 4.26
N GLY A 60 1.93 7.72 4.29
CA GLY A 60 1.64 6.71 3.27
C GLY A 60 0.15 6.38 3.17
N ALA A 61 -0.53 6.22 4.30
CA ALA A 61 -1.97 5.98 4.36
C ALA A 61 -2.75 7.15 3.73
N THR A 62 -2.36 8.39 4.03
CA THR A 62 -3.00 9.59 3.46
C THR A 62 -2.82 9.64 1.94
N VAL A 63 -1.58 9.48 1.45
CA VAL A 63 -1.26 9.52 0.02
C VAL A 63 -2.04 8.45 -0.74
N TRP A 64 -2.00 7.20 -0.26
CA TRP A 64 -2.68 6.11 -0.92
C TRP A 64 -4.20 6.15 -0.78
N GLY A 65 -4.73 6.75 0.30
CA GLY A 65 -6.16 7.02 0.44
C GLY A 65 -6.68 7.95 -0.65
N VAL A 66 -5.96 9.05 -0.91
CA VAL A 66 -6.29 10.00 -1.98
C VAL A 66 -6.15 9.36 -3.37
N VAL A 67 -5.08 8.60 -3.60
CA VAL A 67 -4.90 7.90 -4.88
C VAL A 67 -6.01 6.87 -5.10
N TYR A 68 -6.36 6.11 -4.06
CA TYR A 68 -7.44 5.13 -4.13
C TYR A 68 -8.78 5.80 -4.46
N SER A 69 -9.13 6.90 -3.77
CA SER A 69 -10.40 7.59 -4.02
C SER A 69 -10.48 8.15 -5.44
N ALA A 70 -9.38 8.71 -5.96
CA ALA A 70 -9.33 9.21 -7.34
C ALA A 70 -9.48 8.09 -8.38
N VAL A 71 -8.80 6.95 -8.18
CA VAL A 71 -8.92 5.78 -9.08
C VAL A 71 -10.32 5.19 -9.02
N TYR A 72 -10.91 5.11 -7.82
CA TYR A 72 -12.27 4.62 -7.62
C TYR A 72 -13.28 5.49 -8.37
N GLN A 73 -13.25 6.81 -8.17
CA GLN A 73 -14.13 7.76 -8.86
C GLN A 73 -13.98 7.67 -10.38
N TRP A 74 -12.75 7.66 -10.89
CA TRP A 74 -12.47 7.51 -12.32
C TRP A 74 -13.04 6.21 -12.90
N ALA A 75 -12.90 5.10 -12.19
CA ALA A 75 -13.44 3.81 -12.63
C ALA A 75 -14.98 3.80 -12.58
N ALA A 76 -15.57 4.44 -11.57
CA ALA A 76 -17.02 4.55 -11.40
C ALA A 76 -17.67 5.33 -12.57
N GLU A 77 -17.13 6.51 -12.90
CA GLU A 77 -17.59 7.34 -14.02
C GLU A 77 -17.49 6.61 -15.36
N ARG A 78 -16.40 5.86 -15.56
CA ARG A 78 -16.16 5.08 -16.79
C ARG A 78 -17.11 3.89 -16.93
N GLY A 79 -17.55 3.33 -15.80
CA GLY A 79 -18.57 2.28 -15.74
C GLY A 79 -19.98 2.81 -16.07
N ALA A 80 -20.32 3.99 -15.54
CA ALA A 80 -21.60 4.66 -15.83
C ALA A 80 -21.78 4.98 -17.33
N GLY A 81 -20.70 5.35 -18.03
CA GLY A 81 -20.74 5.62 -19.48
C GLY A 81 -20.92 4.39 -20.40
N ARG A 82 -20.85 3.16 -19.89
CA ARG A 82 -21.00 1.92 -20.69
C ARG A 82 -22.32 1.17 -20.45
N GLY A 83 -23.10 1.58 -19.45
CA GLY A 83 -24.42 1.02 -19.14
C GLY A 83 -25.52 2.03 -19.45
N GLY A 84 -25.96 2.07 -20.71
CA GLY A 84 -27.26 2.66 -21.03
C GLY A 84 -28.36 1.78 -20.44
N ASP A 85 -29.16 2.38 -19.56
CA ASP A 85 -30.57 2.11 -19.21
C ASP A 85 -30.77 2.13 -17.69
N GLY A 86 -31.13 3.31 -17.18
CA GLY A 86 -31.51 3.49 -15.78
C GLY A 86 -31.23 4.85 -15.17
N ALA A 87 -30.95 5.90 -15.95
CA ALA A 87 -31.01 7.27 -15.45
C ALA A 87 -32.48 7.63 -15.13
N LEU A 88 -32.93 7.25 -13.94
CA LEU A 88 -34.16 7.79 -13.38
C LEU A 88 -33.89 9.27 -13.10
N GLU A 89 -34.62 10.12 -13.81
CA GLU A 89 -34.67 11.56 -13.62
C GLU A 89 -34.81 11.94 -12.14
N GLY A 90 -33.92 12.83 -11.69
CA GLY A 90 -34.30 13.89 -10.77
C GLY A 90 -34.39 13.52 -9.29
N VAL A 91 -33.24 13.35 -8.62
CA VAL A 91 -33.05 13.88 -7.27
C VAL A 91 -31.60 14.32 -7.12
N THR A 92 -31.37 15.61 -6.85
CA THR A 92 -30.10 16.12 -6.32
C THR A 92 -29.88 15.56 -4.91
N MET A 93 -29.31 14.36 -4.83
CA MET A 93 -28.59 13.84 -3.67
C MET A 93 -27.21 13.46 -4.17
N VAL A 94 -26.20 13.49 -3.32
CA VAL A 94 -24.89 12.91 -3.61
C VAL A 94 -25.12 11.43 -3.89
N GLU A 95 -25.37 11.07 -5.15
CA GLU A 95 -25.56 9.67 -5.55
C GLU A 95 -24.19 9.04 -5.42
N ASP A 96 -24.00 8.23 -4.38
CA ASP A 96 -22.79 7.44 -4.19
C ASP A 96 -22.60 6.57 -5.43
N VAL A 97 -21.76 7.01 -6.37
CA VAL A 97 -21.43 6.23 -7.56
C VAL A 97 -20.59 5.04 -7.10
N LEU A 98 -21.27 3.95 -6.78
CA LEU A 98 -20.64 2.72 -6.34
C LEU A 98 -19.93 2.06 -7.52
N CYS A 99 -18.61 1.98 -7.43
CA CYS A 99 -17.78 1.27 -8.39
C CYS A 99 -17.76 -0.23 -8.09
N TYR A 100 -18.06 -1.03 -9.11
CA TYR A 100 -18.04 -2.49 -9.03
C TYR A 100 -16.95 -3.11 -9.90
N GLY A 101 -16.37 -4.19 -9.38
CA GLY A 101 -15.40 -5.00 -10.11
C GLY A 101 -13.94 -4.66 -9.80
N LYS A 102 -13.03 -5.36 -10.48
CA LYS A 102 -11.58 -5.26 -10.23
C LYS A 102 -11.02 -3.88 -10.55
N ASP A 103 -11.59 -3.20 -11.53
CA ASP A 103 -11.02 -1.97 -12.07
C ASP A 103 -11.06 -0.80 -11.07
N CYS A 104 -11.94 -0.88 -10.06
CA CYS A 104 -12.09 0.11 -8.99
C CYS A 104 -10.91 0.13 -8.01
N TYR A 105 -10.19 -0.99 -7.85
CA TYR A 105 -9.15 -1.13 -6.83
C TYR A 105 -7.83 -1.69 -7.37
N ALA A 106 -7.87 -2.53 -8.40
CA ALA A 106 -6.69 -3.20 -8.93
C ALA A 106 -5.56 -2.25 -9.35
N PRO A 107 -5.81 -1.11 -10.04
CA PRO A 107 -4.74 -0.19 -10.42
C PRO A 107 -3.97 0.34 -9.20
N THR A 108 -4.69 0.74 -8.15
CA THR A 108 -4.10 1.23 -6.90
C THR A 108 -3.22 0.17 -6.23
N PHE A 109 -3.73 -1.05 -6.09
CA PHE A 109 -2.97 -2.13 -5.45
C PHE A 109 -1.78 -2.63 -6.30
N TRP A 110 -1.85 -2.50 -7.63
CA TRP A 110 -0.68 -2.74 -8.50
C TRP A 110 0.37 -1.66 -8.32
N ALA A 111 -0.03 -0.39 -8.29
CA ALA A 111 0.89 0.72 -8.05
C ALA A 111 1.57 0.61 -6.67
N MET A 112 0.82 0.24 -5.61
CA MET A 112 1.38 -0.07 -4.29
C MET A 112 2.41 -1.20 -4.36
N ALA A 113 2.13 -2.26 -5.13
CA ALA A 113 3.07 -3.38 -5.28
C ALA A 113 4.38 -2.94 -5.94
N VAL A 114 4.31 -2.06 -6.95
CA VAL A 114 5.51 -1.48 -7.58
C VAL A 114 6.32 -0.67 -6.57
N CYS A 115 5.67 0.14 -5.73
CA CYS A 115 6.35 0.90 -4.67
C CYS A 115 7.08 -0.01 -3.67
N VAL A 116 6.48 -1.15 -3.30
CA VAL A 116 7.14 -2.15 -2.43
C VAL A 116 8.39 -2.71 -3.09
N TRP A 117 8.33 -3.08 -4.38
CA TRP A 117 9.51 -3.57 -5.11
C TRP A 117 10.61 -2.52 -5.23
N ILE A 118 10.25 -1.26 -5.48
CA ILE A 118 11.19 -0.14 -5.49
C ILE A 118 11.84 0.00 -4.11
N ALA A 119 11.05 -0.05 -3.03
CA ALA A 119 11.56 0.03 -1.66
C ALA A 119 12.53 -1.12 -1.34
N CYS A 120 12.19 -2.37 -1.72
CA CYS A 120 13.11 -3.50 -1.61
C CYS A 120 14.41 -3.28 -2.41
N GLY A 121 14.32 -2.72 -3.63
CA GLY A 121 15.47 -2.38 -4.45
C GLY A 121 16.36 -1.32 -3.80
N LEU A 122 15.77 -0.25 -3.28
CA LEU A 122 16.48 0.81 -2.55
C LEU A 122 17.14 0.28 -1.27
N TRP A 123 16.46 -0.63 -0.56
CA TRP A 123 17.01 -1.29 0.62
C TRP A 123 18.22 -2.16 0.27
N MET A 124 18.09 -3.00 -0.76
CA MET A 124 19.19 -3.80 -1.28
C MET A 124 20.37 -2.94 -1.73
N TRP A 125 20.09 -1.79 -2.34
CA TRP A 125 21.10 -0.82 -2.73
C TRP A 125 21.76 -0.14 -1.52
N ALA A 126 21.01 0.24 -0.48
CA ALA A 126 21.57 0.78 0.76
C ALA A 126 22.48 -0.24 1.48
N TRP A 127 22.12 -1.53 1.40
CA TRP A 127 22.90 -2.60 2.02
C TRP A 127 24.17 -2.96 1.22
N ARG A 128 24.03 -3.27 -0.07
CA ARG A 128 25.11 -3.81 -0.93
C ARG A 128 25.70 -2.82 -1.92
N GLY A 129 25.13 -1.63 -2.06
CA GLY A 129 25.61 -0.60 -2.98
C GLY A 129 27.00 -0.06 -2.62
N PRO A 130 27.56 0.79 -3.49
CA PRO A 130 28.87 1.40 -3.26
C PRO A 130 28.82 2.30 -2.01
N GLY A 131 29.52 1.89 -0.95
CA GLY A 131 29.50 2.57 0.36
C GLY A 131 28.37 2.13 1.30
N GLY A 132 27.63 1.08 0.92
CA GLY A 132 26.53 0.51 1.68
C GLY A 132 26.93 -0.12 3.01
N TRP A 133 25.92 -0.40 3.84
CA TRP A 133 26.08 -0.84 5.22
C TRP A 133 26.96 -2.09 5.40
N HIS A 134 26.93 -3.01 4.43
CA HIS A 134 27.79 -4.19 4.45
C HIS A 134 29.29 -3.83 4.51
N ARG A 135 29.73 -2.78 3.80
CA ARG A 135 31.13 -2.33 3.83
C ARG A 135 31.53 -1.67 5.15
N ARG A 136 30.53 -1.24 5.94
CA ARG A 136 30.71 -0.61 7.25
C ARG A 136 30.64 -1.61 8.41
N GLY A 137 30.56 -2.91 8.12
CA GLY A 137 30.44 -3.98 9.12
C GLY A 137 29.07 -4.10 9.77
N ILE A 138 28.05 -3.41 9.22
CA ILE A 138 26.68 -3.48 9.73
C ILE A 138 25.98 -4.65 9.02
N ALA A 139 25.74 -5.73 9.75
CA ALA A 139 24.96 -6.88 9.28
C ALA A 139 23.48 -6.57 9.44
N VAL A 140 22.74 -6.66 8.33
CA VAL A 140 21.32 -6.33 8.19
C VAL A 140 20.62 -7.47 7.47
#